data_AF-A0A820RA72-F1
#
_entry.id   AF-A0A820RA72-F1
#
_cell.length_a   1.000
_cell.length_b   1.000
_cell.length_c   1.000
_cell.angle_alpha   90.00
_cell.angle_beta   90.00
_cell.angle_gamma   90.00
#
_symmetry.space_group_name_H-M   'P 1'
#
loop_
_entity.id
_entity.type
_entity.pdbx_description
1 polymer ?
#
loop_
_entity_poly.entity_id
_entity_poly.type
_entity_poly.pdbx_seq_one_letter_code
_entity_poly.pdbx_strand_id
1 'polypeptide(L)'
;IMSIIPRYHSVCSSEFLEDYWLSYFGLVHLDGTSNTFLTFDFRVSGQSFFELLNIFCKVANETVENALDVFRSTRLFTAHTISREEFHLQTSTRMQQFEQHIISSFLNIAELVHSSIETNRLITEMFTSDAPKSNFNNQTSTWSLGFRPR
;
A
#
# COMPACT_ATOMS: atom_id res chain seq x y z
N ILE A 1 -6.06 34.13 -8.90
CA ILE A 1 -5.17 33.02 -8.49
C ILE A 1 -6.02 31.76 -8.50
N MET A 2 -5.60 30.72 -9.20
CA MET A 2 -6.32 29.45 -9.30
C MET A 2 -5.90 28.56 -8.13
N SER A 3 -6.86 27.95 -7.41
CA SER A 3 -6.60 27.10 -6.26
C SER A 3 -7.17 25.70 -6.48
N ILE A 4 -6.33 24.68 -6.28
CA ILE A 4 -6.71 23.27 -6.31
C ILE A 4 -6.66 22.76 -4.87
N ILE A 5 -7.75 22.14 -4.40
CA ILE A 5 -7.86 21.60 -3.03
C ILE A 5 -8.11 20.11 -3.14
N PRO A 6 -7.12 19.25 -2.84
CA PRO A 6 -7.29 17.82 -2.92
C PRO A 6 -8.19 17.31 -1.79
N ARG A 7 -8.95 16.24 -2.08
CA ARG A 7 -9.73 15.50 -1.08
C ARG A 7 -9.31 14.04 -1.16
N TYR A 8 -8.69 13.56 -0.08
CA TYR A 8 -8.27 12.17 0.03
C TYR A 8 -9.41 11.27 0.49
N HIS A 9 -9.26 9.96 0.28
CA HIS A 9 -10.21 8.97 0.78
C HIS A 9 -10.28 9.04 2.31
N SER A 10 -11.49 8.89 2.89
CA SER A 10 -11.72 9.03 4.34
C SER A 10 -10.89 8.07 5.19
N VAL A 11 -10.48 6.94 4.61
CA VAL A 11 -9.61 5.97 5.27
C VAL A 11 -8.22 6.52 5.59
N CYS A 12 -7.74 7.51 4.83
CA CYS A 12 -6.44 8.14 5.05
C CYS A 12 -6.41 9.08 6.25
N SER A 13 -7.58 9.36 6.84
CA SER A 13 -7.75 10.07 8.11
C SER A 13 -8.35 9.18 9.20
N SER A 14 -8.37 7.87 8.98
CA SER A 14 -8.91 6.91 9.95
C SER A 14 -7.93 6.66 11.07
N GLU A 15 -8.46 6.43 12.28
CA GLU A 15 -7.66 5.98 13.42
C GLU A 15 -6.94 4.64 13.16
N PHE A 16 -7.40 3.86 12.17
CA PHE A 16 -6.79 2.59 11.83
C PHE A 16 -5.38 2.70 11.23
N LEU A 17 -4.95 3.91 10.87
CA LEU A 17 -3.61 4.18 10.35
C LEU A 17 -2.66 4.72 11.43
N GLU A 18 -3.16 4.96 12.64
CA GLU A 18 -2.39 5.50 13.76
C GLU A 18 -1.54 4.40 14.42
N ASP A 19 -0.32 4.75 14.84
CA ASP A 19 0.65 3.81 15.41
C ASP A 19 0.08 3.05 16.63
N TYR A 20 -0.76 3.71 17.44
CA TYR A 20 -1.38 3.07 18.60
C TYR A 20 -2.34 1.94 18.18
N TRP A 21 -3.10 2.11 17.10
CA TRP A 21 -4.00 1.06 16.60
C TRP A 21 -3.19 -0.11 16.04
N LEU A 22 -2.15 0.19 15.27
CA LEU A 22 -1.26 -0.82 14.70
C LEU A 22 -0.56 -1.65 15.78
N SER A 23 -0.28 -1.06 16.94
CA SER A 23 0.34 -1.78 18.08
C SER A 23 -0.51 -2.92 18.65
N TYR A 24 -1.84 -2.94 18.41
CA TYR A 24 -2.72 -3.99 18.93
C TYR A 24 -2.57 -5.35 18.23
N PHE A 25 -2.07 -5.38 16.99
CA PHE A 25 -1.96 -6.61 16.20
C PHE A 25 -0.88 -7.58 16.73
N GLY A 26 0.08 -7.10 17.52
CA GLY A 26 1.15 -7.93 18.12
C GLY A 26 0.90 -8.37 19.56
N LEU A 27 -0.18 -7.93 20.20
CA LEU A 27 -0.43 -8.14 21.64
C LEU A 27 -1.19 -9.43 21.96
N VAL A 28 -1.56 -10.23 20.96
CA VAL A 28 -2.33 -11.45 21.19
C VAL A 28 -1.44 -12.49 21.87
N HIS A 29 -1.66 -12.68 23.17
CA HIS A 29 -1.15 -13.86 23.88
C HIS A 29 -1.87 -15.08 23.33
N LEU A 30 -1.17 -15.82 22.47
CA LEU A 30 -1.64 -17.09 21.94
C LEU A 30 -1.46 -18.14 23.03
N ASP A 31 -2.53 -18.47 23.75
CA ASP A 31 -2.52 -19.66 24.60
C ASP A 31 -2.22 -20.88 23.72
N GLY A 32 -1.09 -21.53 23.98
CA GLY A 32 -0.44 -22.54 23.11
C GLY A 32 -1.23 -23.84 22.90
N THR A 33 -2.50 -23.89 23.30
CA THR A 33 -3.38 -25.06 23.21
C THR A 33 -4.30 -25.06 21.98
N SER A 34 -4.39 -23.94 21.24
CA SER A 34 -5.30 -23.76 20.09
C SER A 34 -4.52 -23.43 18.81
N ASN A 35 -3.73 -24.37 18.32
CA ASN A 35 -2.91 -24.20 17.10
C ASN A 35 -3.72 -24.10 15.79
N THR A 36 -5.02 -24.37 15.82
CA THR A 36 -5.88 -24.45 14.62
C THR A 36 -6.58 -23.14 14.23
N PHE A 37 -6.66 -22.16 15.14
CA PHE A 37 -7.33 -20.87 14.87
C PHE A 37 -6.39 -19.74 14.42
N LEU A 38 -5.07 -19.96 14.48
CA LEU A 38 -4.06 -18.90 14.33
C LEU A 38 -3.91 -18.38 12.90
N THR A 39 -4.13 -19.21 11.88
CA THR A 39 -3.86 -18.83 10.48
C THR A 39 -4.91 -17.89 9.87
N PHE A 40 -6.10 -17.81 10.46
CA PHE A 40 -7.21 -16.95 9.98
C PHE A 40 -7.54 -15.80 10.93
N ASP A 41 -6.79 -15.66 12.03
CA ASP A 41 -7.01 -14.56 12.95
C ASP A 41 -6.54 -13.26 12.29
N PHE A 42 -7.48 -12.35 12.04
CA PHE A 42 -7.21 -11.03 11.48
C PHE A 42 -6.15 -10.27 12.29
N ARG A 43 -6.01 -10.54 13.59
CA ARG A 43 -4.98 -9.89 14.42
C ARG A 43 -3.56 -10.28 14.01
N VAL A 44 -3.37 -11.42 13.34
CA VAL A 44 -2.06 -11.88 12.87
C VAL A 44 -1.64 -11.16 11.58
N SER A 45 -2.59 -10.81 10.70
CA SER A 45 -2.30 -10.23 9.37
C SER A 45 -2.76 -8.78 9.21
N GLY A 46 -3.62 -8.29 10.09
CA GLY A 46 -4.27 -6.98 10.01
C GLY A 46 -3.30 -5.81 10.09
N GLN A 47 -2.18 -5.95 10.83
CA GLN A 47 -1.12 -4.94 10.86
C GLN A 47 -0.61 -4.64 9.45
N SER A 48 -0.23 -5.69 8.71
CA SER A 48 0.31 -5.56 7.36
C SER A 48 -0.71 -4.96 6.38
N PHE A 49 -1.99 -5.27 6.53
CA PHE A 49 -3.05 -4.66 5.71
C PHE A 49 -3.18 -3.14 5.96
N PHE A 50 -3.18 -2.71 7.24
CA PHE A 50 -3.29 -1.29 7.57
C PHE A 50 -1.99 -0.52 7.32
N GLU A 51 -0.83 -1.15 7.48
CA GLU A 51 0.46 -0.57 7.07
C GLU A 51 0.50 -0.33 5.56
N LEU A 52 0.06 -1.30 4.77
CA LEU A 52 -0.06 -1.14 3.31
C LEU A 52 -1.01 0.00 2.95
N LEU A 53 -2.14 0.11 3.65
CA LEU A 53 -3.08 1.21 3.47
C LEU A 53 -2.47 2.57 3.83
N ASN A 54 -1.69 2.64 4.90
CA ASN A 54 -0.94 3.84 5.28
C ASN A 54 0.04 4.26 4.19
N ILE A 55 0.76 3.30 3.60
CA ILE A 55 1.66 3.54 2.47
C ILE A 55 0.90 4.11 1.28
N PHE A 56 -0.24 3.52 0.90
CA PHE A 56 -1.06 4.05 -0.20
C PHE A 56 -1.55 5.49 0.07
N CYS A 57 -1.95 5.79 1.30
CA CYS A 57 -2.37 7.14 1.68
C CYS A 57 -1.22 8.16 1.60
N LYS A 58 -0.01 7.79 2.04
CA LYS A 58 1.19 8.63 1.92
C LYS A 58 1.56 8.86 0.45
N VAL A 59 1.58 7.79 -0.35
CA VAL A 59 1.85 7.87 -1.79
C VAL A 59 0.82 8.75 -2.51
N ALA A 60 -0.47 8.64 -2.17
CA ALA A 60 -1.51 9.47 -2.76
C ALA A 60 -1.26 10.96 -2.44
N ASN A 61 -0.88 11.27 -1.20
CA ASN A 61 -0.55 12.62 -0.78
C ASN A 61 0.66 13.16 -1.58
N GLU A 62 1.76 12.42 -1.60
CA GLU A 62 2.98 12.81 -2.31
C GLU A 62 2.75 12.98 -3.81
N THR A 63 1.95 12.09 -4.43
CA THR A 63 1.62 12.18 -5.86
C THR A 63 0.89 13.48 -6.17
N VAL A 64 -0.07 13.87 -5.32
CA VAL A 64 -0.82 15.12 -5.48
C VAL A 64 0.07 16.34 -5.25
N GLU A 65 0.88 16.36 -4.19
CA GLU A 65 1.79 17.48 -3.90
C GLU A 65 2.81 17.67 -5.03
N ASN A 66 3.41 16.58 -5.53
CA ASN A 66 4.32 16.62 -6.67
C ASN A 66 3.62 17.19 -7.93
N ALA A 67 2.39 16.74 -8.22
CA ALA A 67 1.64 17.26 -9.36
C ALA A 67 1.30 18.75 -9.18
N LEU A 68 0.97 19.18 -7.96
CA LEU A 68 0.69 20.59 -7.65
C LEU A 68 1.93 21.47 -7.86
N ASP A 69 3.11 20.99 -7.47
CA ASP A 69 4.36 21.73 -7.67
C ASP A 69 4.70 21.86 -9.17
N VAL A 70 4.52 20.78 -9.94
CA VAL A 70 4.66 20.83 -11.40
C VAL A 70 3.66 21.83 -12.00
N PHE A 71 2.38 21.77 -11.60
CA PHE A 71 1.35 22.68 -12.10
C PHE A 71 1.67 24.15 -11.79
N ARG A 72 2.09 24.45 -10.55
CA ARG A 72 2.45 25.81 -10.09
C ARG A 72 3.68 26.36 -10.82
N SER A 73 4.66 25.50 -11.11
CA SER A 73 5.87 25.90 -11.84
C SER A 73 5.61 26.15 -13.34
N THR A 74 4.53 25.57 -13.89
CA THR A 74 4.20 25.70 -15.31
C THR A 74 3.59 27.07 -15.60
N ARG A 75 4.29 27.91 -16.37
CA ARG A 75 3.80 29.26 -16.74
C ARG A 75 2.47 29.19 -17.50
N LEU A 76 1.40 29.68 -16.88
CA LEU A 76 0.07 29.85 -17.50
C LEU A 76 -0.04 31.14 -18.34
N PHE A 77 0.94 32.04 -18.22
CA PHE A 77 0.98 33.31 -18.94
C PHE A 77 2.01 33.25 -20.06
N THR A 78 1.61 33.69 -21.25
CA THR A 78 2.49 33.82 -22.41
C THR A 78 2.98 35.27 -22.53
N ALA A 79 4.17 35.47 -23.12
CA ALA A 79 4.70 36.81 -23.38
C ALA A 79 3.90 37.58 -24.45
N HIS A 80 3.03 36.89 -25.18
CA HIS A 80 2.19 37.44 -26.24
C HIS A 80 0.72 37.43 -25.83
N THR A 81 -0.04 38.39 -26.34
CA THR A 81 -1.49 38.46 -26.16
C THR A 81 -2.13 37.28 -26.89
N ILE A 82 -2.78 36.39 -26.13
CA ILE A 82 -3.57 35.29 -26.69
C ILE A 82 -5.05 35.63 -26.67
N SER A 83 -5.84 35.00 -27.55
CA SER A 83 -7.29 35.16 -27.54
C SER A 83 -7.88 34.55 -26.25
N ARG A 84 -9.08 35.00 -25.87
CA ARG A 84 -9.81 34.42 -24.74
C ARG A 84 -10.05 32.92 -24.95
N GLU A 85 -10.40 32.53 -26.18
CA GLU A 85 -10.64 31.15 -26.57
C GLU A 85 -9.38 30.29 -26.39
N GLU A 86 -8.24 30.79 -26.87
CA GLU A 86 -6.95 30.12 -26.72
C GLU A 86 -6.56 29.97 -25.25
N PHE A 87 -6.78 31.01 -24.43
CA PHE A 87 -6.54 30.94 -22.99
C PHE A 87 -7.39 29.87 -22.30
N HIS A 88 -8.69 29.79 -22.63
CA HIS A 88 -9.57 28.77 -22.08
C HIS A 88 -9.17 27.36 -22.52
N LEU A 89 -8.84 27.19 -23.79
CA LEU A 89 -8.39 25.91 -24.33
C LEU A 89 -7.13 25.43 -23.61
N GLN A 90 -6.09 26.27 -23.56
CA GLN A 90 -4.83 25.94 -22.89
C GLN A 90 -5.02 25.64 -21.40
N THR A 91 -5.86 26.42 -20.70
CA THR A 91 -6.15 26.18 -19.28
C THR A 91 -6.86 24.84 -19.08
N SER A 92 -7.89 24.55 -19.88
CA SER A 92 -8.63 23.29 -19.80
C SER A 92 -7.75 22.08 -20.09
N THR A 93 -6.92 22.16 -21.13
CA THR A 93 -5.98 21.09 -21.48
C THR A 93 -4.98 20.83 -20.35
N ARG A 94 -4.45 21.89 -19.73
CA ARG A 94 -3.53 21.76 -18.60
C ARG A 94 -4.19 21.15 -17.37
N MET A 95 -5.45 21.49 -17.09
CA MET A 95 -6.21 20.88 -16.02
C MET A 95 -6.41 19.38 -16.25
N GLN A 96 -6.78 19.00 -17.49
CA GLN A 96 -6.91 17.58 -17.86
C GLN A 96 -5.57 16.85 -17.74
N GLN A 97 -4.47 17.44 -18.19
CA GLN A 97 -3.14 16.85 -18.06
C GLN A 97 -2.73 16.67 -16.59
N PHE A 98 -3.03 17.65 -15.75
CA PHE A 98 -2.79 17.58 -14.30
C PHE A 98 -3.55 16.41 -13.67
N GLU A 99 -4.84 16.27 -13.95
CA GLU A 99 -5.67 15.16 -13.45
C GLU A 99 -5.15 13.79 -13.93
N GLN A 100 -4.87 13.66 -15.23
CA GLN A 100 -4.36 12.41 -15.81
C GLN A 100 -2.99 12.05 -15.25
N HIS A 101 -2.12 13.03 -15.00
CA HIS A 101 -0.81 12.78 -14.42
C HIS A 101 -0.91 12.22 -13.00
N ILE A 102 -1.80 12.76 -12.16
CA ILE A 102 -2.04 12.23 -10.81
C ILE A 102 -2.52 10.78 -10.87
N ILE A 103 -3.53 10.50 -11.70
CA ILE A 103 -4.12 9.17 -11.83
C ILE A 103 -3.06 8.17 -12.31
N SER A 104 -2.34 8.50 -13.39
CA SER A 104 -1.34 7.60 -13.96
C SER A 104 -0.19 7.34 -13.00
N SER A 105 0.34 8.37 -12.34
CA SER A 105 1.43 8.22 -11.37
C SER A 105 1.03 7.33 -10.19
N PHE A 106 -0.18 7.53 -9.65
CA PHE A 106 -0.68 6.69 -8.56
C PHE A 106 -0.89 5.24 -8.99
N LEU A 107 -1.49 5.00 -10.15
CA LEU A 107 -1.74 3.65 -10.67
C LEU A 107 -0.42 2.89 -10.94
N ASN A 108 0.60 3.56 -11.49
CA ASN A 108 1.90 2.95 -11.70
C ASN A 108 2.52 2.46 -10.38
N ILE A 109 2.39 3.25 -9.29
CA ILE A 109 2.89 2.84 -7.98
C ILE A 109 2.05 1.66 -7.42
N ALA A 110 0.74 1.70 -7.59
CA ALA A 110 -0.13 0.60 -7.17
C ALA A 110 0.18 -0.72 -7.91
N GLU A 111 0.46 -0.66 -9.20
CA GLU A 111 0.90 -1.82 -9.99
C GLU A 111 2.25 -2.37 -9.52
N LEU A 112 3.21 -1.50 -9.20
CA LEU A 112 4.51 -1.91 -8.65
C LEU A 112 4.35 -2.62 -7.30
N VAL A 113 3.50 -2.09 -6.42
CA VAL A 113 3.18 -2.71 -5.13
C VAL A 113 2.54 -4.08 -5.34
N HIS A 114 1.55 -4.19 -6.23
CA HIS A 114 0.91 -5.46 -6.56
C HIS A 114 1.91 -6.49 -7.12
N SER A 115 2.78 -6.07 -8.04
CA SER A 115 3.84 -6.93 -8.60
C SER A 115 4.85 -7.41 -7.54
N SER A 116 5.19 -6.55 -6.59
CA SER A 116 6.05 -6.91 -5.45
C SER A 116 5.39 -7.94 -4.55
N ILE A 117 4.10 -7.78 -4.24
CA ILE A 117 3.32 -8.73 -3.44
C ILE A 117 3.26 -10.10 -4.14
N GLU A 118 2.96 -10.16 -5.44
CA GLU A 118 2.93 -11.43 -6.18
C GLU A 118 4.30 -12.11 -6.23
N THR A 119 5.37 -11.34 -6.41
CA THR A 119 6.74 -11.87 -6.37
C THR A 119 7.06 -12.47 -4.99
N ASN A 120 6.68 -11.80 -3.91
CA ASN A 120 6.84 -12.30 -2.55
C ASN A 120 5.95 -13.51 -2.25
N ARG A 121 4.75 -13.59 -2.83
CA ARG A 121 3.87 -14.76 -2.74
C ARG A 121 4.55 -15.98 -3.35
N LEU A 122 5.13 -15.85 -4.55
CA LEU A 122 5.88 -16.94 -5.19
C LEU A 122 7.06 -17.42 -4.33
N ILE A 123 7.78 -16.51 -3.68
CA ILE A 123 8.86 -16.84 -2.73
C ILE A 123 8.29 -17.59 -1.51
N THR A 124 7.18 -17.12 -0.95
CA THR A 124 6.54 -17.75 0.21
C THR A 124 5.97 -19.13 -0.15
N GLU A 125 5.43 -19.32 -1.35
CA GLU A 125 4.97 -20.61 -1.87
C GLU A 125 6.13 -21.58 -2.08
N MET A 126 7.27 -21.08 -2.57
CA MET A 126 8.51 -21.87 -2.67
C MET A 126 8.95 -22.36 -1.28
N PHE A 127 8.88 -21.52 -0.24
CA PHE A 127 9.26 -21.89 1.13
C PHE A 127 8.19 -22.67 1.92
N THR A 128 6.90 -22.54 1.57
CA THR A 128 5.79 -23.28 2.22
C THR A 128 5.48 -24.61 1.55
N SER A 129 6.10 -24.88 0.40
CA SER A 129 6.15 -26.21 -0.20
C SER A 129 6.80 -27.23 0.73
N ASP A 130 7.69 -26.81 1.64
CA ASP A 130 8.24 -27.64 2.71
C ASP A 130 7.51 -27.38 4.03
N ALA A 131 6.62 -28.29 4.43
CA ALA A 131 5.96 -28.19 5.74
C ALA A 131 6.86 -28.77 6.85
N PRO A 132 7.09 -28.05 7.96
CA PRO A 132 7.79 -28.61 9.11
C PRO A 132 6.94 -29.73 9.73
N LYS A 133 7.51 -30.93 9.81
CA LYS A 133 6.96 -32.05 10.57
C LYS A 133 7.79 -32.24 11.84
N SER A 134 7.12 -32.21 12.98
CA SER A 134 7.69 -32.70 14.23
C SER A 134 7.50 -34.22 14.32
N ASN A 135 8.58 -34.93 14.60
CA ASN A 135 8.53 -36.35 14.93
C ASN A 135 8.96 -36.52 16.39
N PHE A 136 8.15 -37.22 17.17
CA PHE A 136 8.52 -37.62 18.52
C PHE A 136 9.13 -39.01 18.49
N ASN A 137 10.36 -39.14 18.97
CA ASN A 137 11.00 -40.44 19.13
C ASN A 137 10.67 -41.02 20.51
N ASN A 138 9.82 -42.04 20.55
CA ASN A 138 9.42 -42.72 21.79
C ASN A 138 10.57 -43.41 22.53
N GLN A 139 11.67 -43.77 21.85
CA GLN A 139 12.81 -44.46 22.47
C GLN A 139 13.75 -43.50 23.17
N THR A 140 13.95 -42.30 22.63
CA THR A 140 14.83 -41.27 23.20
C THR A 140 14.07 -40.18 23.94
N SER A 141 12.73 -40.17 23.85
CA SER A 141 11.85 -39.11 24.37
C SER A 141 12.22 -37.71 23.84
N THR A 142 12.71 -37.63 22.61
CA THR A 142 13.17 -36.37 21.98
C THR A 142 12.32 -35.99 20.78
N TRP A 143 12.11 -34.70 20.59
CA TRP A 143 11.51 -34.12 19.39
C TRP A 143 12.57 -33.83 18.34
N SER A 144 12.29 -34.17 17.08
CA SER A 144 13.07 -33.71 15.94
C SER A 144 12.20 -32.98 14.93
N LEU A 145 12.75 -31.92 14.34
CA LEU A 145 12.14 -31.16 13.27
C LEU A 145 12.73 -31.63 11.94
N GLY A 146 11.87 -32.07 11.03
CA GLY A 146 12.24 -32.38 9.66
C GLY A 146 11.37 -31.58 8.69
N PHE A 147 11.96 -31.14 7.60
CA PHE A 147 11.24 -30.55 6.48
C PHE A 147 10.95 -31.64 5.45
N ARG A 148 9.72 -31.70 4.94
CA ARG A 148 9.39 -32.51 3.77
C ARG A 148 8.65 -31.66 2.75
N PRO A 149 8.94 -31.88 1.46
CA PRO A 149 8.12 -31.31 0.41
C PRO A 149 6.70 -31.87 0.54
N ARG A 150 5.71 -30.99 0.39
CA ARG A 150 4.28 -31.31 0.32
C ARG A 150 3.98 -32.15 -0.91
#